data_AF-A0A956KI34-F1
#
_entry.id   AF-A0A956KI34-F1
#
_cell.length_a   1.000
_cell.length_b   1.000
_cell.length_c   1.000
_cell.angle_alpha   90.00
_cell.angle_beta   90.00
_cell.angle_gamma   90.00
#
_symmetry.space_group_name_H-M   'P 1'
#
loop_
_entity.id
_entity.type
_entity.pdbx_description
1 polymer ?
#
loop_
_entity_poly.entity_id
_entity_poly.type
_entity_poly.pdbx_seq_one_letter_code
_entity_poly.pdbx_strand_id
1 'polypeptide(L)'
;GRALDMILTGRPVPAPEAHAWGLVNRLVAPGQARGVAEALAAELAAAGLEVPTPERLAEGFIEIAVANMADAIKKISIERGHDLEEHALCCFGGAGGQHACLVADALGMRTVLIHPLAGVLSAYGMGLARVRALRERSLGAVLAGEDEHGALAGAEVVLAELREQALGALAEQGYGTAQVEVQAGAHLRYVGSDRPLTVSWRREDQGGAAAMRARFEAEHETRYGFALPEEPVVVDALVVEASSLAAEQELEASFMPQTVPGWSPAPRELVEVHMGGRRQPTPVFEREALDPGATIFGPAIIAERTATTVVEPGWEATVLAGDELLLQRSEQGAGQGAGSIDGEALARPDPVRLEVFNNLYGSIAEQMGATLRNTAHSVNIKERLDFSCAVFDGEGQLIANAPHMPVHLGSMGASVRAVLDRRRGTLRAGQAFVVNAPYNGG
;
A
#
# COMPACT_ATOMS: atom_id res chain seq x y z
N GLY A 1 -11.74 -28.09 -0.80
CA GLY A 1 -11.06 -26.94 -0.21
C GLY A 1 -10.42 -27.40 1.07
N ARG A 2 -9.11 -27.69 1.05
CA ARG A 2 -8.33 -28.24 2.18
C ARG A 2 -7.43 -27.17 2.84
N ALA A 3 -7.54 -25.91 2.43
CA ALA A 3 -6.56 -24.88 2.74
C ALA A 3 -6.76 -24.25 4.12
N LEU A 4 -8.01 -23.98 4.55
CA LEU A 4 -8.25 -23.26 5.80
C LEU A 4 -8.01 -24.10 7.06
N ASP A 5 -8.30 -25.41 7.02
CA ASP A 5 -8.20 -26.28 8.20
C ASP A 5 -6.77 -26.74 8.51
N MET A 6 -5.87 -26.74 7.52
CA MET A 6 -4.44 -27.01 7.71
C MET A 6 -3.74 -25.87 8.45
N ILE A 7 -4.23 -24.63 8.28
CA ILE A 7 -3.69 -23.40 8.86
C ILE A 7 -4.01 -23.29 10.36
N LEU A 8 -5.16 -23.81 10.80
CA LEU A 8 -5.63 -23.61 12.17
C LEU A 8 -5.31 -24.76 13.13
N THR A 9 -5.15 -26.00 12.66
CA THR A 9 -5.10 -27.17 13.57
C THR A 9 -4.08 -28.27 13.24
N GLY A 10 -3.41 -28.21 12.08
CA GLY A 10 -2.42 -29.24 11.70
C GLY A 10 -2.98 -30.65 11.46
N ARG A 11 -4.31 -30.84 11.43
CA ARG A 11 -4.96 -32.11 11.09
C ARG A 11 -6.06 -31.94 10.03
N PRO A 12 -6.36 -32.97 9.23
CA PRO A 12 -7.51 -32.95 8.33
C PRO A 12 -8.81 -32.89 9.13
N VAL A 13 -9.65 -31.89 8.85
CA VAL A 13 -10.99 -31.74 9.42
C VAL A 13 -12.04 -32.04 8.33
N PRO A 14 -12.91 -33.05 8.49
CA PRO A 14 -13.96 -33.36 7.53
C PRO A 14 -15.06 -32.28 7.49
N ALA A 15 -15.75 -32.13 6.35
CA ALA A 15 -16.83 -31.15 6.16
C ALA A 15 -17.92 -31.13 7.26
N PRO A 16 -18.35 -32.27 7.85
CA PRO A 16 -19.29 -32.26 8.98
C PRO A 16 -18.75 -31.59 10.25
N GLU A 17 -17.44 -31.67 10.50
CA GLU A 17 -16.79 -31.09 11.67
C GLU A 17 -16.61 -29.56 11.50
N ALA A 18 -16.27 -29.10 10.29
CA ALA A 18 -16.23 -27.67 9.95
C ALA A 18 -17.61 -26.98 10.05
N HIS A 19 -18.68 -27.71 9.72
CA HIS A 19 -20.06 -27.24 9.90
C HIS A 19 -20.42 -27.08 11.39
N ALA A 20 -20.02 -28.03 12.24
CA ALA A 20 -20.30 -28.01 13.68
C ALA A 20 -19.59 -26.86 14.42
N TRP A 21 -18.44 -26.38 13.92
CA TRP A 21 -17.68 -25.27 14.52
C TRP A 21 -18.14 -23.87 14.07
N GLY A 22 -19.15 -23.76 13.19
CA GLY A 22 -19.68 -22.46 12.77
C GLY A 22 -18.73 -21.65 11.86
N LEU A 23 -17.71 -22.29 11.27
CA LEU A 23 -16.80 -21.66 10.31
C LEU A 23 -17.48 -21.29 8.98
N VAL A 24 -18.63 -21.89 8.69
CA VAL A 24 -19.49 -21.60 7.53
C VAL A 24 -20.68 -20.74 7.95
N ASN A 25 -20.43 -19.71 8.76
CA ASN A 25 -21.46 -18.76 9.17
C ASN A 25 -21.76 -17.79 8.01
N ARG A 26 -22.70 -18.22 7.15
CA ARG A 26 -23.70 -17.45 6.36
C ARG A 26 -23.93 -18.12 5.00
N LEU A 27 -24.40 -19.37 5.00
CA LEU A 27 -25.22 -19.82 3.87
C LEU A 27 -26.58 -19.15 4.02
N VAL A 28 -26.77 -18.02 3.35
CA VAL A 28 -28.10 -17.42 3.19
C VAL A 28 -28.89 -18.37 2.32
N ALA A 29 -30.00 -18.92 2.85
CA ALA A 29 -30.82 -19.82 2.06
C ALA A 29 -31.33 -19.08 0.80
N PRO A 30 -31.41 -19.75 -0.36
CA PRO A 30 -31.93 -19.13 -1.58
C PRO A 30 -33.25 -18.40 -1.30
N GLY A 31 -33.33 -17.13 -1.70
CA GLY A 31 -34.51 -16.29 -1.49
C GLY A 31 -34.57 -15.50 -0.18
N GLN A 32 -33.76 -15.80 0.84
CA GLN A 32 -33.75 -15.02 2.09
C GLN A 32 -33.23 -13.59 1.89
N ALA A 33 -32.15 -13.40 1.12
CA ALA A 33 -31.63 -12.07 0.79
C ALA A 33 -32.68 -11.23 0.04
N ARG A 34 -33.43 -11.86 -0.86
CA ARG A 34 -34.54 -11.23 -1.58
C ARG A 34 -35.66 -10.83 -0.63
N GLY A 35 -36.08 -11.73 0.27
CA GLY A 35 -37.11 -11.42 1.26
C GLY A 35 -36.73 -10.27 2.20
N VAL A 36 -35.45 -10.16 2.59
CA VAL A 36 -34.93 -9.02 3.37
C VAL A 36 -34.97 -7.73 2.55
N ALA A 37 -34.56 -7.76 1.27
CA ALA A 37 -34.65 -6.60 0.40
C ALA A 37 -36.10 -6.15 0.16
N GLU A 38 -37.03 -7.09 -0.03
CA GLU A 38 -38.47 -6.83 -0.15
C GLU A 38 -39.05 -6.21 1.14
N ALA A 39 -38.64 -6.71 2.30
CA ALA A 39 -39.05 -6.14 3.59
C ALA A 39 -38.52 -4.71 3.78
N LEU A 40 -37.24 -4.45 3.47
CA LEU A 40 -36.67 -3.11 3.55
C LEU A 40 -37.34 -2.14 2.55
N ALA A 41 -37.63 -2.58 1.34
CA ALA A 41 -38.39 -1.79 0.38
C ALA A 41 -39.77 -1.41 0.93
N ALA A 42 -40.45 -2.33 1.62
CA ALA A 42 -41.73 -2.05 2.28
C ALA A 42 -41.59 -1.06 3.46
N GLU A 43 -40.51 -1.12 4.23
CA GLU A 43 -40.22 -0.16 5.31
C GLU A 43 -39.96 1.25 4.76
N LEU A 44 -39.18 1.38 3.67
CA LEU A 44 -38.94 2.66 2.99
C LEU A 44 -40.25 3.25 2.44
N ALA A 45 -41.12 2.38 1.90
CA ALA A 45 -42.46 2.77 1.44
C ALA A 45 -43.30 3.35 2.58
N ALA A 46 -43.29 2.69 3.74
CA ALA A 46 -44.02 3.13 4.93
C ALA A 46 -43.48 4.45 5.49
N ALA A 47 -42.20 4.77 5.25
CA ALA A 47 -41.58 6.05 5.59
C ALA A 47 -41.87 7.18 4.57
N GLY A 48 -42.64 6.91 3.51
CA GLY A 48 -43.00 7.89 2.49
C GLY A 48 -41.89 8.19 1.47
N LEU A 49 -40.87 7.33 1.38
CA LEU A 49 -39.81 7.43 0.39
C LEU A 49 -40.21 6.72 -0.90
N GLU A 50 -39.63 7.15 -2.02
CA GLU A 50 -39.77 6.42 -3.28
C GLU A 50 -39.12 5.03 -3.16
N VAL A 51 -39.84 4.00 -3.57
CA VAL A 51 -39.48 2.61 -3.31
C VAL A 51 -38.84 2.01 -4.56
N PRO A 52 -37.52 1.77 -4.57
CA PRO A 52 -36.89 1.06 -5.67
C PRO A 52 -37.35 -0.41 -5.70
N THR A 53 -37.24 -1.06 -6.86
CA THR A 53 -37.40 -2.51 -6.94
C THR A 53 -36.36 -3.22 -6.04
N PRO A 54 -36.62 -4.43 -5.54
CA PRO A 54 -35.64 -5.19 -4.75
C PRO A 54 -34.29 -5.33 -5.47
N GLU A 55 -34.30 -5.49 -6.80
CA GLU A 55 -33.09 -5.54 -7.62
C GLU A 55 -32.32 -4.21 -7.61
N ARG A 56 -33.02 -3.07 -7.74
CA ARG A 56 -32.38 -1.74 -7.69
C ARG A 56 -31.86 -1.41 -6.29
N LEU A 57 -32.56 -1.85 -5.25
CA LEU A 57 -32.11 -1.72 -3.87
C LEU A 57 -30.82 -2.51 -3.63
N ALA A 58 -30.73 -3.74 -4.13
CA ALA A 58 -29.52 -4.55 -4.06
C ALA A 58 -28.35 -3.93 -4.83
N GLU A 59 -28.61 -3.41 -6.03
CA GLU A 59 -27.60 -2.68 -6.82
C GLU A 59 -27.11 -1.42 -6.08
N GLY A 60 -28.00 -0.66 -5.45
CA GLY A 60 -27.64 0.49 -4.63
C GLY A 60 -26.72 0.15 -3.44
N PHE A 61 -26.88 -1.03 -2.83
CA PHE A 61 -25.93 -1.48 -1.79
C PHE A 61 -24.54 -1.75 -2.34
N ILE A 62 -24.44 -2.30 -3.55
CA ILE A 62 -23.17 -2.51 -4.24
C ILE A 62 -22.53 -1.15 -4.56
N GLU A 63 -23.30 -0.20 -5.09
CA GLU A 63 -22.83 1.17 -5.39
C GLU A 63 -22.24 1.85 -4.14
N ILE A 64 -22.93 1.78 -2.99
CA ILE A 64 -22.43 2.35 -1.73
C ILE A 64 -21.15 1.64 -1.26
N ALA A 65 -21.11 0.30 -1.34
CA ALA A 65 -19.92 -0.45 -0.95
C ALA A 65 -18.72 -0.10 -1.84
N VAL A 66 -18.93 -0.03 -3.15
CA VAL A 66 -17.92 0.38 -4.14
C VAL A 66 -17.42 1.79 -3.86
N ALA A 67 -18.32 2.76 -3.62
CA ALA A 67 -17.95 4.13 -3.29
C ALA A 67 -17.07 4.20 -2.03
N ASN A 68 -17.46 3.51 -0.96
CA ASN A 68 -16.68 3.47 0.28
C ASN A 68 -15.28 2.84 0.09
N MET A 69 -15.19 1.75 -0.69
CA MET A 69 -13.91 1.10 -0.99
C MET A 69 -13.02 1.99 -1.86
N ALA A 70 -13.59 2.61 -2.90
CA ALA A 70 -12.89 3.54 -3.76
C ALA A 70 -12.40 4.75 -2.96
N ASP A 71 -13.22 5.36 -2.10
CA ASP A 71 -12.81 6.48 -1.26
C ASP A 71 -11.65 6.12 -0.32
N ALA A 72 -11.67 4.92 0.26
CA ALA A 72 -10.59 4.45 1.13
C ALA A 72 -9.27 4.25 0.36
N ILE A 73 -9.33 3.61 -0.82
CA ILE A 73 -8.16 3.41 -1.68
C ILE A 73 -7.64 4.75 -2.19
N LYS A 74 -8.54 5.61 -2.66
CA LYS A 74 -8.26 6.95 -3.13
C LYS A 74 -7.54 7.74 -2.07
N LYS A 75 -8.11 7.86 -0.86
CA LYS A 75 -7.49 8.57 0.26
C LYS A 75 -6.04 8.13 0.51
N ILE A 76 -5.80 6.83 0.68
CA ILE A 76 -4.45 6.32 1.00
C ILE A 76 -3.46 6.54 -0.15
N SER A 77 -3.90 6.33 -1.40
CA SER A 77 -3.03 6.40 -2.57
C SER A 77 -2.72 7.85 -2.93
N ILE A 78 -3.72 8.71 -2.83
CA ILE A 78 -3.63 10.14 -3.09
C ILE A 78 -2.83 10.84 -1.97
N GLU A 79 -3.01 10.51 -0.68
CA GLU A 79 -2.14 10.99 0.44
C GLU A 79 -0.66 10.66 0.22
N ARG A 80 -0.37 9.62 -0.57
CA ARG A 80 0.99 9.22 -0.94
C ARG A 80 1.46 9.78 -2.29
N GLY A 81 0.61 10.56 -2.97
CA GLY A 81 0.95 11.20 -4.23
C GLY A 81 0.92 10.29 -5.45
N HIS A 82 0.24 9.15 -5.40
CA HIS A 82 0.17 8.24 -6.54
C HIS A 82 -0.94 8.63 -7.51
N ASP A 83 -0.63 8.65 -8.81
CA ASP A 83 -1.64 8.64 -9.87
C ASP A 83 -2.18 7.21 -10.04
N LEU A 84 -3.46 7.03 -9.72
CA LEU A 84 -4.12 5.73 -9.75
C LEU A 84 -4.30 5.20 -11.19
N GLU A 85 -4.40 6.06 -12.20
CA GLU A 85 -4.61 5.66 -13.60
C GLU A 85 -3.43 4.85 -14.15
N GLU A 86 -2.23 5.08 -13.61
CA GLU A 86 -0.99 4.40 -14.03
C GLU A 86 -0.77 3.04 -13.35
N HIS A 87 -1.64 2.65 -12.41
CA HIS A 87 -1.46 1.45 -11.60
C HIS A 87 -2.48 0.36 -11.94
N ALA A 88 -2.13 -0.89 -11.61
CA ALA A 88 -3.06 -2.01 -11.61
C ALA A 88 -3.64 -2.22 -10.21
N LEU A 89 -4.95 -2.45 -10.12
CA LEU A 89 -5.59 -2.81 -8.87
C LEU A 89 -5.38 -4.31 -8.58
N CYS A 90 -4.61 -4.63 -7.54
CA CYS A 90 -4.47 -6.02 -7.09
C CYS A 90 -5.63 -6.38 -6.15
N CYS A 91 -6.50 -7.29 -6.59
CA CYS A 91 -7.69 -7.70 -5.84
C CYS A 91 -7.50 -9.10 -5.22
N PHE A 92 -7.84 -9.22 -3.94
CA PHE A 92 -7.81 -10.48 -3.20
C PHE A 92 -8.92 -10.56 -2.15
N GLY A 93 -9.02 -11.71 -1.48
CA GLY A 93 -10.11 -12.06 -0.58
C GLY A 93 -11.33 -12.63 -1.31
N GLY A 94 -12.15 -13.42 -0.62
CA GLY A 94 -13.25 -14.16 -1.24
C GLY A 94 -14.32 -13.28 -1.91
N ALA A 95 -14.47 -12.03 -1.48
CA ALA A 95 -15.39 -11.06 -2.07
C ALA A 95 -14.70 -10.00 -2.95
N GLY A 96 -13.35 -9.96 -2.98
CA GLY A 96 -12.62 -8.91 -3.68
C GLY A 96 -12.93 -8.86 -5.18
N GLY A 97 -12.93 -10.02 -5.83
CA GLY A 97 -13.26 -10.15 -7.26
C GLY A 97 -14.70 -9.76 -7.61
N GLN A 98 -15.62 -9.68 -6.65
CA GLN A 98 -17.03 -9.32 -6.91
C GLN A 98 -17.23 -7.83 -7.18
N HIS A 99 -16.30 -7.00 -6.69
CA HIS A 99 -16.39 -5.54 -6.79
C HIS A 99 -15.24 -4.94 -7.60
N ALA A 100 -14.29 -5.76 -8.05
CA ALA A 100 -13.02 -5.30 -8.61
C ALA A 100 -13.17 -4.36 -9.80
N CYS A 101 -14.00 -4.73 -10.80
CA CYS A 101 -14.28 -3.90 -11.96
C CYS A 101 -14.91 -2.55 -11.57
N LEU A 102 -15.93 -2.57 -10.71
CA LEU A 102 -16.63 -1.35 -10.30
C LEU A 102 -15.75 -0.42 -9.46
N VAL A 103 -14.91 -0.99 -8.58
CA VAL A 103 -13.93 -0.23 -7.80
C VAL A 103 -12.87 0.36 -8.73
N ALA A 104 -12.36 -0.41 -9.70
CA ALA A 104 -11.41 0.10 -10.68
C ALA A 104 -12.01 1.23 -11.51
N ASP A 105 -13.26 1.09 -11.98
CA ASP A 105 -13.98 2.14 -12.71
C ASP A 105 -14.15 3.42 -11.86
N ALA A 106 -14.51 3.28 -10.58
CA ALA A 106 -14.64 4.42 -9.67
C ALA A 106 -13.31 5.13 -9.38
N LEU A 107 -12.19 4.42 -9.50
CA LEU A 107 -10.82 4.93 -9.32
C LEU A 107 -10.18 5.41 -10.63
N GLY A 108 -10.84 5.26 -11.79
CA GLY A 108 -10.26 5.57 -13.10
C GLY A 108 -9.21 4.54 -13.57
N MET A 109 -9.09 3.41 -12.90
CA MET A 109 -8.11 2.38 -13.20
C MET A 109 -8.59 1.49 -14.36
N ARG A 110 -7.67 1.11 -15.24
CA ARG A 110 -7.99 0.33 -16.45
C ARG A 110 -7.64 -1.15 -16.34
N THR A 111 -6.93 -1.52 -15.28
CA THR A 111 -6.30 -2.84 -15.12
C THR A 111 -6.52 -3.34 -13.70
N VAL A 112 -6.99 -4.58 -13.58
CA VAL A 112 -7.14 -5.32 -12.33
C VAL A 112 -6.38 -6.63 -12.47
N LEU A 113 -5.64 -7.02 -11.42
CA LEU A 113 -4.94 -8.30 -11.35
C LEU A 113 -5.47 -9.12 -10.18
N ILE A 114 -5.82 -10.38 -10.44
CA ILE A 114 -6.33 -11.31 -9.43
C ILE A 114 -5.44 -12.56 -9.43
N HIS A 115 -4.74 -12.79 -8.32
CA HIS A 115 -3.90 -13.97 -8.13
C HIS A 115 -4.74 -15.27 -8.13
N PRO A 116 -4.24 -16.42 -8.63
CA PRO A 116 -4.99 -17.69 -8.64
C PRO A 116 -5.45 -18.16 -7.25
N LEU A 117 -4.78 -17.69 -6.20
CA LEU A 117 -5.10 -17.95 -4.80
C LEU A 117 -5.75 -16.75 -4.09
N ALA A 118 -6.35 -15.81 -4.84
CA ALA A 118 -6.93 -14.57 -4.32
C ALA A 118 -7.84 -14.78 -3.10
N GLY A 119 -8.73 -15.78 -3.14
CA GLY A 119 -9.63 -16.10 -2.03
C GLY A 119 -8.94 -16.46 -0.72
N VAL A 120 -7.68 -16.91 -0.77
CA VAL A 120 -6.87 -17.32 0.39
C VAL A 120 -5.47 -16.67 0.39
N LEU A 121 -5.32 -15.51 -0.27
CA LEU A 121 -4.00 -14.93 -0.53
C LEU A 121 -3.23 -14.61 0.74
N SER A 122 -3.91 -14.16 1.81
CA SER A 122 -3.27 -13.90 3.10
C SER A 122 -2.68 -15.16 3.73
N ALA A 123 -3.36 -16.29 3.59
CA ALA A 123 -2.87 -17.59 4.05
C ALA A 123 -1.68 -18.08 3.21
N TYR A 124 -1.74 -17.89 1.89
CA TYR A 124 -0.64 -18.19 0.99
C TYR A 124 0.60 -17.35 1.33
N GLY A 125 0.43 -16.03 1.53
CA GLY A 125 1.50 -15.12 1.94
C GLY A 125 2.11 -15.49 3.29
N MET A 126 1.29 -15.94 4.25
CA MET A 126 1.79 -16.47 5.53
C MET A 126 2.61 -17.75 5.35
N GLY A 127 2.20 -18.64 4.43
CA GLY A 127 2.95 -19.86 4.11
C GLY A 127 4.28 -19.60 3.40
N LEU A 128 4.39 -18.51 2.64
CA LEU A 128 5.63 -18.05 2.00
C LEU A 128 6.53 -17.21 2.92
N ALA A 129 5.99 -16.72 4.04
CA ALA A 129 6.72 -15.82 4.92
C ALA A 129 7.93 -16.54 5.55
N ARG A 130 9.11 -15.92 5.43
CA ARG A 130 10.32 -16.39 6.11
C ARG A 130 10.11 -16.30 7.62
N VAL A 131 10.46 -17.36 8.35
CA VAL A 131 10.47 -17.32 9.81
C VAL A 131 11.65 -16.46 10.24
N ARG A 132 11.38 -15.45 11.08
CA ARG A 132 12.37 -14.44 11.48
C ARG A 132 12.45 -14.36 13.00
N ALA A 133 13.66 -14.18 13.51
CA ALA A 133 13.95 -13.85 14.89
C ALA A 133 14.79 -12.57 14.94
N LEU A 134 14.19 -11.50 15.47
CA LEU A 134 14.85 -10.22 15.70
C LEU A 134 15.34 -10.15 17.15
N ARG A 135 16.60 -9.78 17.36
CA ARG A 135 17.17 -9.50 18.68
C ARG A 135 17.88 -8.16 18.64
N GLU A 136 17.65 -7.36 19.68
CA GLU A 136 18.17 -6.01 19.75
C GLU A 136 18.72 -5.72 21.16
N ARG A 137 19.78 -4.92 21.24
CA ARG A 137 20.29 -4.37 22.49
C ARG A 137 20.72 -2.92 22.32
N SER A 138 20.22 -2.05 23.19
CA SER A 138 20.67 -0.66 23.31
C SER A 138 22.12 -0.57 23.78
N LEU A 139 22.89 0.34 23.18
CA LEU A 139 24.30 0.55 23.49
C LEU A 139 24.60 2.00 23.89
N GLY A 140 24.12 2.98 23.12
CA GLY A 140 24.37 4.41 23.37
C GLY A 140 25.83 4.84 23.21
N ALA A 141 26.61 4.18 22.33
CA ALA A 141 28.03 4.47 22.15
C ALA A 141 28.26 5.53 21.05
N VAL A 142 29.10 6.53 21.32
CA VAL A 142 29.45 7.57 20.34
C VAL A 142 30.58 7.07 19.44
N LEU A 143 30.39 7.15 18.12
CA LEU A 143 31.40 6.83 17.10
C LEU A 143 32.33 8.03 16.84
N ALA A 144 33.05 8.47 17.88
CA ALA A 144 34.01 9.56 17.76
C ALA A 144 35.14 9.45 18.81
N GLY A 145 36.34 9.91 18.43
CA GLY A 145 37.47 10.09 19.35
C GLY A 145 38.28 8.81 19.67
N GLU A 146 39.06 8.86 20.76
CA GLU A 146 40.00 7.79 21.13
C GLU A 146 39.32 6.47 21.54
N ASP A 147 38.04 6.52 21.95
CA ASP A 147 37.26 5.36 22.42
C ASP A 147 36.56 4.59 21.27
N GLU A 148 36.68 5.03 20.01
CA GLU A 148 36.01 4.44 18.84
C GLU A 148 36.33 2.94 18.69
N HIS A 149 37.59 2.57 18.82
CA HIS A 149 38.03 1.17 18.70
C HIS A 149 37.45 0.29 19.82
N GLY A 150 37.35 0.82 21.04
CA GLY A 150 36.75 0.11 22.18
C GLY A 150 35.25 -0.08 22.02
N ALA A 151 34.55 0.95 21.52
CA ALA A 151 33.12 0.90 21.24
C ALA A 151 32.78 -0.15 20.16
N LEU A 152 33.55 -0.21 19.08
CA LEU A 152 33.38 -1.23 18.03
C LEU A 152 33.67 -2.65 18.54
N ALA A 153 34.74 -2.81 19.33
CA ALA A 153 35.06 -4.11 19.92
C ALA A 153 33.97 -4.60 20.89
N GLY A 154 33.41 -3.71 21.72
CA GLY A 154 32.28 -4.02 22.59
C GLY A 154 31.01 -4.36 21.81
N ALA A 155 30.75 -3.64 20.72
CA ALA A 155 29.63 -3.90 19.81
C ALA A 155 29.73 -5.28 19.14
N GLU A 156 30.93 -5.72 18.74
CA GLU A 156 31.13 -7.08 18.20
C GLU A 156 30.77 -8.18 19.21
N VAL A 157 31.12 -8.01 20.49
CA VAL A 157 30.73 -8.94 21.56
C VAL A 157 29.20 -8.97 21.70
N VAL A 158 28.56 -7.79 21.66
CA VAL A 158 27.09 -7.68 21.72
C VAL A 158 26.44 -8.40 20.53
N LEU A 159 26.92 -8.17 19.32
CA LEU A 159 26.38 -8.77 18.11
C LEU A 159 26.56 -10.28 18.09
N ALA A 160 27.67 -10.80 18.61
CA ALA A 160 27.88 -12.24 18.76
C ALA A 160 26.82 -12.85 19.70
N GLU A 161 26.56 -12.22 20.86
CA GLU A 161 25.52 -12.66 21.79
C GLU A 161 24.11 -12.59 21.17
N LEU A 162 23.76 -11.49 20.49
CA LEU A 162 22.47 -11.35 19.81
C LEU A 162 22.30 -12.38 18.69
N ARG A 163 23.38 -12.70 17.97
CA ARG A 163 23.40 -13.74 16.96
C ARG A 163 23.14 -15.12 17.54
N GLU A 164 23.78 -15.47 18.65
CA GLU A 164 23.49 -16.73 19.35
C GLU A 164 22.03 -16.81 19.80
N GLN A 165 21.49 -15.72 20.36
CA GLN A 165 20.08 -15.65 20.78
C GLN A 165 19.10 -15.78 19.60
N ALA A 166 19.37 -15.11 18.47
CA ALA A 166 18.51 -15.15 17.29
C ALA A 166 18.55 -16.54 16.62
N LEU A 167 19.74 -17.14 16.53
CA LEU A 167 19.91 -18.51 16.04
C LEU A 167 19.25 -19.53 16.99
N GLY A 168 19.41 -19.38 18.30
CA GLY A 168 18.75 -20.22 19.30
C GLY A 168 17.23 -20.20 19.17
N ALA A 169 16.64 -19.01 18.97
CA ALA A 169 15.21 -18.86 18.78
C ALA A 169 14.67 -19.52 17.50
N LEU A 170 15.46 -19.58 16.43
CA LEU A 170 15.11 -20.33 15.22
C LEU A 170 15.35 -21.84 15.38
N ALA A 171 16.38 -22.23 16.12
CA ALA A 171 16.65 -23.63 16.44
C ALA A 171 15.53 -24.25 17.30
N GLU A 172 14.98 -23.51 18.26
CA GLU A 172 13.79 -23.91 19.03
C GLU A 172 12.55 -24.14 18.14
N GLN A 173 12.50 -23.47 16.99
CA GLN A 173 11.45 -23.64 15.98
C GLN A 173 11.80 -24.71 14.93
N GLY A 174 12.91 -25.43 15.11
CA GLY A 174 13.32 -26.55 14.25
C GLY A 174 14.19 -26.18 13.05
N TYR A 175 14.66 -24.94 12.93
CA TYR A 175 15.54 -24.52 11.84
C TYR A 175 17.02 -24.70 12.22
N GLY A 176 17.73 -25.53 11.45
CA GLY A 176 19.18 -25.71 11.62
C GLY A 176 19.98 -24.50 11.14
N THR A 177 21.20 -24.31 11.64
CA THR A 177 22.07 -23.16 11.28
C THR A 177 22.39 -23.07 9.79
N ALA A 178 22.40 -24.19 9.07
CA ALA A 178 22.62 -24.23 7.61
C ALA A 178 21.39 -23.77 6.79
N GLN A 179 20.25 -23.55 7.43
CA GLN A 179 18.98 -23.15 6.81
C GLN A 179 18.60 -21.69 7.16
N VAL A 180 19.55 -20.92 7.68
CA VAL A 180 19.29 -19.58 8.21
C VAL A 180 20.29 -18.58 7.63
N GLU A 181 19.79 -17.44 7.20
CA GLU A 181 20.55 -16.24 6.91
C GLU A 181 20.54 -15.33 8.14
N VAL A 182 21.70 -14.78 8.51
CA VAL A 182 21.82 -13.83 9.63
C VAL A 182 22.33 -12.51 9.10
N GLN A 183 21.59 -11.44 9.38
CA GLN A 183 21.97 -10.07 9.08
C GLN A 183 22.13 -9.31 10.39
N ALA A 184 23.22 -8.55 10.49
CA ALA A 184 23.50 -7.68 11.62
C ALA A 184 23.41 -6.22 11.18
N GLY A 185 22.95 -5.36 12.07
CA GLY A 185 22.79 -3.94 11.85
C GLY A 185 23.03 -3.11 13.10
N ALA A 186 23.19 -1.81 12.89
CA ALA A 186 23.26 -0.82 13.94
C ALA A 186 22.22 0.28 13.68
N HIS A 187 21.48 0.64 14.72
CA HIS A 187 20.60 1.80 14.74
C HIS A 187 21.46 3.03 15.04
N LEU A 188 21.73 3.84 14.01
CA LEU A 188 22.59 5.02 14.09
C LEU A 188 21.80 6.31 14.01
N ARG A 189 22.21 7.30 14.78
CA ARG A 189 21.64 8.66 14.75
C ARG A 189 22.71 9.70 15.05
N TYR A 190 22.51 10.93 14.59
CA TYR A 190 23.31 12.05 15.09
C TYR A 190 23.04 12.30 16.58
N VAL A 191 24.04 12.80 17.32
CA VAL A 191 23.86 13.24 18.71
C VAL A 191 22.75 14.29 18.77
N GLY A 192 21.78 14.14 19.69
CA GLY A 192 20.65 15.07 19.84
C GLY A 192 19.46 14.81 18.90
N SER A 193 19.62 13.94 17.90
CA SER A 193 18.49 13.27 17.24
C SER A 193 17.98 12.09 18.08
N ASP A 194 16.72 11.71 17.89
CA ASP A 194 16.00 10.61 18.54
C ASP A 194 15.48 9.57 17.53
N ARG A 195 15.73 9.77 16.23
CA ARG A 195 15.33 8.84 15.16
C ARG A 195 16.54 8.12 14.58
N PRO A 196 16.77 6.85 14.93
CA PRO A 196 17.84 6.09 14.33
C PRO A 196 17.47 5.61 12.91
N LEU A 197 18.49 5.48 12.08
CA LEU A 197 18.46 4.74 10.83
C LEU A 197 19.24 3.43 11.01
N THR A 198 18.69 2.34 10.52
CA THR A 198 19.36 1.04 10.55
C THR A 198 20.36 0.96 9.40
N VAL A 199 21.63 0.73 9.72
CA VAL A 199 22.66 0.44 8.73
C VAL A 199 23.20 -0.96 8.92
N SER A 200 23.58 -1.62 7.83
CA SER A 200 24.21 -2.94 7.92
C SER A 200 25.55 -2.87 8.67
N TRP A 201 25.71 -3.78 9.62
CA TRP A 201 26.98 -4.01 10.32
C TRP A 201 27.87 -4.93 9.47
N ARG A 202 29.12 -4.53 9.26
CA ARG A 202 30.08 -5.29 8.46
C ARG A 202 31.42 -5.34 9.17
N ARG A 203 31.75 -6.51 9.73
CA ARG A 203 32.99 -6.77 10.48
C ARG A 203 34.27 -6.54 9.66
N GLU A 204 34.17 -6.75 8.35
CA GLU A 204 35.30 -6.70 7.41
C GLU A 204 35.59 -5.28 6.89
N ASP A 205 34.83 -4.28 7.34
CA ASP A 205 35.05 -2.91 6.91
C ASP A 205 36.43 -2.42 7.35
N GLN A 206 37.33 -2.30 6.38
CA GLN A 206 38.69 -1.78 6.60
C GLN A 206 38.70 -0.34 7.14
N GLY A 207 37.57 0.38 7.03
CA GLY A 207 37.39 1.74 7.52
C GLY A 207 36.75 1.86 8.91
N GLY A 208 36.49 0.77 9.65
CA GLY A 208 35.99 0.83 11.02
C GLY A 208 34.70 1.67 11.17
N ALA A 209 34.66 2.60 12.13
CA ALA A 209 33.46 3.43 12.31
C ALA A 209 33.28 4.44 11.19
N ALA A 210 34.35 4.88 10.51
CA ALA A 210 34.24 5.80 9.38
C ALA A 210 33.45 5.18 8.21
N ALA A 211 33.64 3.88 7.94
CA ALA A 211 32.85 3.17 6.92
C ALA A 211 31.36 3.06 7.30
N MET A 212 31.08 2.84 8.59
CA MET A 212 29.72 2.75 9.11
C MET A 212 29.02 4.12 9.10
N ARG A 213 29.75 5.17 9.49
CA ARG A 213 29.35 6.57 9.40
C ARG A 213 29.01 6.95 7.97
N ALA A 214 29.87 6.62 7.01
CA ALA A 214 29.62 6.89 5.59
C ALA A 214 28.33 6.21 5.07
N ARG A 215 28.03 4.98 5.51
CA ARG A 215 26.76 4.31 5.17
C ARG A 215 25.56 4.99 5.81
N PHE A 216 25.68 5.40 7.07
CA PHE A 216 24.63 6.16 7.73
C PHE A 216 24.37 7.49 7.05
N GLU A 217 25.42 8.23 6.67
CA GLU A 217 25.30 9.49 5.95
C GLU A 217 24.65 9.29 4.57
N ALA A 218 25.02 8.24 3.84
CA ALA A 218 24.39 7.90 2.56
C ALA A 218 22.90 7.53 2.72
N GLU A 219 22.55 6.76 3.76
CA GLU A 219 21.15 6.43 4.06
C GLU A 219 20.38 7.67 4.53
N HIS A 220 21.00 8.53 5.33
CA HIS A 220 20.41 9.79 5.79
C HIS A 220 20.19 10.76 4.62
N GLU A 221 21.12 10.82 3.67
CA GLU A 221 20.97 11.61 2.44
C GLU A 221 19.88 11.03 1.53
N THR A 222 19.80 9.71 1.40
CA THR A 222 18.73 9.04 0.66
C THR A 222 17.36 9.27 1.31
N ARG A 223 17.28 9.19 2.64
CA ARG A 223 16.02 9.27 3.40
C ARG A 223 15.54 10.70 3.63
N TYR A 224 16.45 11.64 3.85
CA TYR A 224 16.16 13.01 4.29
C TYR A 224 16.76 14.11 3.39
N GLY A 225 17.59 13.75 2.41
CA GLY A 225 18.15 14.69 1.42
C GLY A 225 19.41 15.45 1.87
N PHE A 226 20.01 15.10 3.00
CA PHE A 226 21.25 15.73 3.49
C PHE A 226 22.04 14.81 4.44
N ALA A 227 23.28 15.19 4.76
CA ALA A 227 24.09 14.61 5.83
C ALA A 227 24.71 15.74 6.70
N LEU A 228 25.18 15.41 7.91
CA LEU A 228 25.82 16.35 8.84
C LEU A 228 27.24 15.87 9.16
N PRO A 229 28.25 16.19 8.31
CA PRO A 229 29.62 15.69 8.42
C PRO A 229 30.34 16.03 9.73
N GLU A 230 29.96 17.16 10.35
CA GLU A 230 30.58 17.65 11.58
C GLU A 230 29.90 17.10 12.84
N GLU A 231 28.71 16.51 12.72
CA GLU A 231 27.95 16.01 13.87
C GLU A 231 28.38 14.58 14.25
N PRO A 232 28.66 14.31 15.54
CA PRO A 232 28.97 12.97 15.99
C PRO A 232 27.79 12.02 15.82
N VAL A 233 28.08 10.76 15.51
CA VAL A 233 27.08 9.70 15.34
C VAL A 233 27.10 8.79 16.57
N VAL A 234 25.91 8.35 17.00
CA VAL A 234 25.70 7.43 18.11
C VAL A 234 25.16 6.11 17.59
N VAL A 235 25.75 5.00 18.06
CA VAL A 235 25.14 3.67 18.02
C VAL A 235 24.10 3.60 19.13
N ASP A 236 22.84 3.83 18.79
CA ASP A 236 21.73 3.79 19.73
C ASP A 236 21.48 2.36 20.20
N ALA A 237 21.41 1.44 19.23
CA ALA A 237 21.23 0.02 19.47
C ALA A 237 21.85 -0.84 18.37
N LEU A 238 22.09 -2.11 18.69
CA LEU A 238 22.56 -3.14 17.79
C LEU A 238 21.44 -4.13 17.57
N VAL A 239 21.26 -4.56 16.32
CA VAL A 239 20.18 -5.45 15.91
C VAL A 239 20.74 -6.62 15.13
N VAL A 240 20.23 -7.82 15.39
CA VAL A 240 20.48 -9.02 14.60
C VAL A 240 19.15 -9.62 14.21
N GLU A 241 18.97 -9.82 12.90
CA GLU A 241 17.85 -10.57 12.33
C GLU A 241 18.38 -11.90 11.79
N ALA A 242 17.91 -13.00 12.36
CA ALA A 242 18.07 -14.31 11.76
C ALA A 242 16.77 -14.68 11.03
N SER A 243 16.87 -15.19 9.81
CA SER A 243 15.71 -15.58 9.01
C SER A 243 15.94 -16.91 8.29
N SER A 244 14.90 -17.74 8.20
CA SER A 244 14.98 -18.98 7.41
C SER A 244 15.32 -18.65 5.95
N LEU A 245 16.18 -19.43 5.30
CA LEU A 245 16.42 -19.30 3.86
C LEU A 245 15.10 -19.48 3.11
N ALA A 246 14.83 -18.61 2.14
CA ALA A 246 13.66 -18.78 1.29
C ALA A 246 13.85 -19.99 0.37
N ALA A 247 12.77 -20.70 0.07
CA ALA A 247 12.70 -21.54 -1.12
C ALA A 247 12.57 -20.63 -2.37
N GLU A 248 13.55 -19.77 -2.59
CA GLU A 248 13.50 -18.65 -3.55
C GLU A 248 13.46 -19.10 -5.02
N GLN A 249 13.88 -20.33 -5.31
CA GLN A 249 14.11 -20.79 -6.70
C GLN A 249 12.85 -21.12 -7.51
N GLU A 250 11.69 -21.36 -6.90
CA GLU A 250 10.46 -21.71 -7.65
C GLU A 250 9.58 -20.49 -7.99
N LEU A 251 9.70 -19.38 -7.25
CA LEU A 251 8.81 -18.23 -7.40
C LEU A 251 9.26 -17.32 -8.57
N GLU A 252 10.55 -17.03 -8.71
CA GLU A 252 11.08 -16.12 -9.75
C GLU A 252 10.86 -16.63 -11.19
N ALA A 253 10.92 -17.94 -11.41
CA ALA A 253 10.70 -18.52 -12.74
C ALA A 253 9.24 -18.39 -13.23
N SER A 254 8.29 -18.23 -12.30
CA SER A 254 6.85 -18.18 -12.58
C SER A 254 6.36 -16.79 -13.03
N PHE A 255 7.14 -15.73 -12.83
CA PHE A 255 6.75 -14.34 -13.12
C PHE A 255 7.25 -13.80 -14.46
N MET A 256 7.92 -14.61 -15.29
CA MET A 256 8.28 -14.16 -16.64
C MET A 256 7.00 -14.07 -17.50
N PRO A 257 6.71 -12.91 -18.13
CA PRO A 257 5.53 -12.78 -18.98
C PRO A 257 5.64 -13.74 -20.17
N GLN A 258 4.85 -14.80 -20.17
CA GLN A 258 4.74 -15.71 -21.30
C GLN A 258 3.49 -15.37 -22.12
N THR A 259 3.69 -15.18 -23.42
CA THR A 259 2.58 -15.02 -24.36
C THR A 259 1.94 -16.36 -24.65
N VAL A 260 0.70 -16.54 -24.18
CA VAL A 260 -0.15 -17.70 -24.43
C VAL A 260 -1.16 -17.38 -25.55
N PRO A 261 -1.40 -18.28 -26.51
CA PRO A 261 -2.42 -18.06 -27.55
C PRO A 261 -3.82 -17.89 -26.93
N GLY A 262 -4.52 -16.85 -27.37
CA GLY A 262 -5.88 -16.57 -26.89
C GLY A 262 -6.90 -17.60 -27.37
N TRP A 263 -7.87 -17.94 -26.51
CA TRP A 263 -9.02 -18.77 -26.86
C TRP A 263 -10.27 -18.38 -26.06
N SER A 264 -11.45 -18.78 -26.56
CA SER A 264 -12.73 -18.46 -25.91
C SER A 264 -13.35 -19.71 -25.27
N PRO A 265 -13.52 -19.73 -23.94
CA PRO A 265 -14.13 -20.86 -23.23
C PRO A 265 -15.65 -20.92 -23.43
N ALA A 266 -16.21 -22.12 -23.31
CA ALA A 266 -17.65 -22.32 -23.24
C ALA A 266 -18.14 -22.16 -21.79
N PRO A 267 -19.27 -21.47 -21.55
CA PRO A 267 -19.80 -21.31 -20.20
C PRO A 267 -20.35 -22.64 -19.67
N ARG A 268 -20.26 -22.83 -18.34
CA ARG A 268 -20.91 -23.95 -17.64
C ARG A 268 -22.43 -23.82 -17.69
N GLU A 269 -22.92 -22.61 -17.44
CA GLU A 269 -24.35 -22.30 -17.40
C GLU A 269 -24.59 -20.81 -17.70
N LEU A 270 -25.85 -20.47 -17.94
CA LEU A 270 -26.33 -19.09 -18.06
C LEU A 270 -27.29 -18.82 -16.92
N VAL A 271 -27.09 -17.72 -16.21
CA VAL A 271 -27.95 -17.29 -15.10
C VAL A 271 -28.46 -15.88 -15.34
N GLU A 272 -29.65 -15.58 -14.87
CA GLU A 272 -30.23 -14.23 -14.94
C GLU A 272 -29.67 -13.37 -13.83
N VAL A 273 -28.94 -12.30 -14.17
CA VAL A 273 -28.35 -11.37 -13.19
C VAL A 273 -28.77 -9.94 -13.49
N HIS A 274 -28.97 -9.15 -12.44
CA HIS A 274 -29.15 -7.72 -12.54
C HIS A 274 -27.79 -7.03 -12.40
N MET A 275 -27.31 -6.39 -13.47
CA MET A 275 -26.06 -5.62 -13.49
C MET A 275 -26.23 -4.42 -14.43
N GLY A 276 -25.76 -3.24 -14.03
CA GLY A 276 -25.85 -2.03 -14.86
C GLY A 276 -27.30 -1.61 -15.11
N GLY A 277 -28.15 -1.71 -14.09
CA GLY A 277 -29.55 -1.28 -14.11
C GLY A 277 -30.50 -2.18 -14.90
N ARG A 278 -30.03 -3.32 -15.42
CA ARG A 278 -30.86 -4.24 -16.21
C ARG A 278 -30.63 -5.69 -15.84
N ARG A 279 -31.69 -6.50 -15.98
CA ARG A 279 -31.58 -7.97 -15.93
C ARG A 279 -31.10 -8.48 -17.28
N GLN A 280 -30.08 -9.35 -17.27
CA GLN A 280 -29.51 -9.93 -18.47
C GLN A 280 -28.97 -11.36 -18.23
N PRO A 281 -29.01 -12.24 -19.24
CA PRO A 281 -28.35 -13.54 -19.18
C PRO A 281 -26.84 -13.34 -19.03
N THR A 282 -26.26 -13.95 -18.00
CA THR A 282 -24.84 -13.83 -17.67
C THR A 282 -24.20 -15.22 -17.66
N PRO A 283 -23.19 -15.48 -18.50
CA PRO A 283 -22.47 -16.75 -18.49
C PRO A 283 -21.68 -16.94 -17.19
N VAL A 284 -21.72 -18.16 -16.67
CA VAL A 284 -20.93 -18.59 -15.53
C VAL A 284 -19.84 -19.55 -16.01
N PHE A 285 -18.60 -19.26 -15.64
CA PHE A 285 -17.44 -20.09 -15.91
C PHE A 285 -16.90 -20.68 -14.60
N GLU A 286 -16.43 -21.93 -14.65
CA GLU A 286 -15.65 -22.50 -13.54
C GLU A 286 -14.19 -22.13 -13.73
N ARG A 287 -13.57 -21.49 -12.73
CA ARG A 287 -12.17 -21.05 -12.81
C ARG A 287 -11.24 -22.23 -13.11
N GLU A 288 -11.50 -23.40 -12.54
CA GLU A 288 -10.69 -24.61 -12.70
C GLU A 288 -10.73 -25.20 -14.13
N ALA A 289 -11.64 -24.74 -14.99
CA ALA A 289 -11.73 -25.15 -16.39
C ALA A 289 -11.11 -24.14 -17.38
N LEU A 290 -10.48 -23.07 -16.88
CA LEU A 290 -9.90 -22.01 -17.68
C LEU A 290 -8.36 -22.13 -17.71
N ASP A 291 -7.84 -22.70 -18.79
CA ASP A 291 -6.40 -22.73 -19.07
C ASP A 291 -5.86 -21.34 -19.49
N PRO A 292 -4.57 -21.07 -19.29
CA PRO A 292 -3.91 -19.85 -19.77
C PRO A 292 -4.25 -19.49 -21.22
N GLY A 293 -4.50 -18.20 -21.46
CA GLY A 293 -4.97 -17.66 -22.74
C GLY A 293 -6.50 -17.59 -22.87
N ALA A 294 -7.26 -18.17 -21.94
CA ALA A 294 -8.71 -18.05 -21.96
C ALA A 294 -9.13 -16.58 -21.81
N THR A 295 -9.96 -16.07 -22.72
CA THR A 295 -10.48 -14.70 -22.72
C THR A 295 -11.99 -14.70 -22.56
N ILE A 296 -12.49 -13.94 -21.59
CA ILE A 296 -13.91 -13.85 -21.22
C ILE A 296 -14.33 -12.39 -21.25
N PHE A 297 -15.36 -12.07 -22.03
CA PHE A 297 -15.93 -10.73 -22.10
C PHE A 297 -17.09 -10.57 -21.12
N GLY A 298 -17.12 -9.45 -20.40
CA GLY A 298 -18.22 -9.09 -19.50
C GLY A 298 -19.50 -8.71 -20.26
N PRO A 299 -20.70 -8.89 -19.67
CA PRO A 299 -20.96 -9.40 -18.33
C PRO A 299 -20.66 -10.90 -18.21
N ALA A 300 -19.92 -11.31 -17.18
CA ALA A 300 -19.65 -12.71 -16.90
C ALA A 300 -19.35 -12.95 -15.41
N ILE A 301 -19.54 -14.17 -14.95
CA ILE A 301 -19.16 -14.61 -13.60
C ILE A 301 -18.14 -15.73 -13.72
N ILE A 302 -17.01 -15.59 -13.03
CA ILE A 302 -16.00 -16.63 -12.89
C ILE A 302 -16.08 -17.12 -11.45
N ALA A 303 -16.63 -18.32 -11.27
CA ALA A 303 -16.78 -18.96 -9.98
C ALA A 303 -15.58 -19.86 -9.71
N GLU A 304 -15.01 -19.73 -8.52
CA GLU A 304 -13.99 -20.63 -8.00
C GLU A 304 -14.43 -21.13 -6.63
N ARG A 305 -13.73 -22.11 -6.09
CA ARG A 305 -14.06 -22.66 -4.78
C ARG A 305 -13.93 -21.68 -3.61
N THR A 306 -13.09 -20.66 -3.74
CA THR A 306 -12.68 -19.77 -2.62
C THR A 306 -13.02 -18.30 -2.81
N ALA A 307 -13.52 -17.92 -3.98
CA ALA A 307 -13.90 -16.57 -4.34
C ALA A 307 -14.90 -16.58 -5.51
N THR A 308 -15.36 -15.40 -5.90
CA THR A 308 -16.12 -15.22 -7.13
C THR A 308 -15.69 -13.90 -7.75
N THR A 309 -15.38 -13.94 -9.04
CA THR A 309 -15.02 -12.75 -9.81
C THR A 309 -16.17 -12.38 -10.74
N VAL A 310 -16.58 -11.12 -10.69
CA VAL A 310 -17.57 -10.56 -11.61
C VAL A 310 -16.83 -9.73 -12.65
N VAL A 311 -16.97 -10.10 -13.92
CA VAL A 311 -16.45 -9.32 -15.05
C VAL A 311 -17.60 -8.44 -15.52
N GLU A 312 -17.58 -7.17 -15.13
CA GLU A 312 -18.65 -6.23 -15.44
C GLU A 312 -18.76 -5.91 -16.94
N PRO A 313 -19.93 -5.44 -17.43
CA PRO A 313 -20.05 -4.96 -18.80
C PRO A 313 -18.95 -3.96 -19.18
N GLY A 314 -18.29 -4.19 -20.32
CA GLY A 314 -17.19 -3.35 -20.78
C GLY A 314 -15.82 -3.67 -20.18
N TRP A 315 -15.72 -4.74 -19.38
CA TRP A 315 -14.47 -5.37 -18.98
C TRP A 315 -14.28 -6.70 -19.70
N GLU A 316 -13.03 -7.12 -19.83
CA GLU A 316 -12.63 -8.45 -20.30
C GLU A 316 -11.61 -9.05 -19.32
N ALA A 317 -11.66 -10.36 -19.13
CA ALA A 317 -10.75 -11.12 -18.28
C ALA A 317 -9.92 -12.09 -19.14
N THR A 318 -8.61 -12.11 -18.92
CA THR A 318 -7.67 -13.03 -19.57
C THR A 318 -6.92 -13.83 -18.51
N VAL A 319 -6.83 -15.15 -18.69
CA VAL A 319 -5.99 -16.01 -17.84
C VAL A 319 -4.53 -15.90 -18.31
N LEU A 320 -3.64 -15.43 -17.44
CA LEU A 320 -2.21 -15.31 -17.71
C LEU A 320 -1.49 -16.65 -17.52
N ALA A 321 -0.20 -16.68 -17.87
CA ALA A 321 0.63 -17.88 -17.80
C ALA A 321 0.81 -18.44 -16.37
N GLY A 322 0.78 -17.57 -15.35
CA GLY A 322 0.84 -17.94 -13.93
C GLY A 322 -0.53 -18.20 -13.31
N ASP A 323 -1.57 -18.42 -14.13
CA ASP A 323 -2.96 -18.59 -13.70
C ASP A 323 -3.60 -17.35 -13.05
N GLU A 324 -2.99 -16.18 -13.15
CA GLU A 324 -3.63 -14.92 -12.75
C GLU A 324 -4.78 -14.57 -13.70
N LEU A 325 -5.82 -13.91 -13.18
CA LEU A 325 -6.80 -13.23 -14.02
C LEU A 325 -6.38 -11.77 -14.17
N LEU A 326 -6.10 -11.38 -15.40
CA LEU A 326 -5.93 -10.00 -15.81
C LEU A 326 -7.26 -9.48 -16.34
N LEU A 327 -7.86 -8.54 -15.62
CA LEU A 327 -9.08 -7.86 -16.05
C LEU A 327 -8.70 -6.49 -16.62
N GLN A 328 -9.18 -6.19 -17.82
CA GLN A 328 -8.92 -4.93 -18.50
C GLN A 328 -10.20 -4.30 -19.01
N ARG A 329 -10.22 -2.97 -19.05
CA ARG A 329 -11.32 -2.24 -19.69
C ARG A 329 -11.26 -2.47 -21.20
N SER A 330 -12.29 -3.12 -21.74
CA SER A 330 -12.35 -3.50 -23.16
C SER A 330 -12.56 -2.27 -24.05
N GLU A 331 -11.76 -2.15 -25.12
CA GLU A 331 -11.90 -1.08 -26.12
C GLU A 331 -13.22 -1.19 -26.90
N GLN A 332 -13.78 -2.40 -27.02
CA GLN A 332 -15.04 -2.65 -27.74
C GLN A 332 -16.29 -2.19 -26.96
N GLY A 333 -16.17 -1.89 -25.67
CA GLY A 333 -17.26 -1.46 -24.77
C GLY A 333 -17.29 0.04 -24.47
N ALA A 334 -16.36 0.85 -25.00
CA ALA A 334 -16.24 2.28 -24.70
C ALA A 334 -17.46 3.12 -25.17
N GLY A 335 -18.37 2.55 -25.96
CA GLY A 335 -19.47 3.28 -26.61
C GLY A 335 -20.81 3.34 -25.86
N GLN A 336 -21.00 2.73 -24.69
CA GLN A 336 -22.34 2.68 -24.05
C GLN A 336 -22.41 3.00 -22.55
N GLY A 337 -21.31 3.47 -21.92
CA GLY A 337 -21.32 3.81 -20.48
C GLY A 337 -20.64 5.12 -20.10
N ALA A 338 -19.90 5.76 -21.01
CA ALA A 338 -19.39 7.10 -20.80
C ALA A 338 -20.30 8.06 -21.56
N GLY A 339 -21.07 8.88 -20.84
CA GLY A 339 -21.61 10.10 -21.41
C GLY A 339 -20.45 10.81 -22.10
N SER A 340 -20.58 11.02 -23.41
CA SER A 340 -19.60 11.69 -24.24
C SER A 340 -19.21 13.01 -23.59
N ILE A 341 -17.99 13.08 -23.08
CA ILE A 341 -17.40 14.35 -22.72
C ILE A 341 -16.95 14.96 -24.04
N ASP A 342 -17.78 15.88 -24.55
CA ASP A 342 -17.51 16.66 -25.74
C ASP A 342 -16.12 17.30 -25.68
N GLY A 343 -15.46 17.40 -26.84
CA GLY A 343 -14.09 17.87 -27.06
C GLY A 343 -13.77 19.32 -26.66
N GLU A 344 -14.55 19.94 -25.77
CA GLU A 344 -14.24 21.20 -25.09
C GLU A 344 -13.53 21.01 -23.73
N ALA A 345 -13.34 19.77 -23.26
CA ALA A 345 -12.86 19.45 -21.91
C ALA A 345 -11.35 19.68 -21.65
N LEU A 346 -10.56 20.13 -22.63
CA LEU A 346 -9.16 20.53 -22.40
C LEU A 346 -9.01 21.84 -21.60
N ALA A 347 -10.12 22.52 -21.26
CA ALA A 347 -10.12 23.77 -20.50
C ALA A 347 -10.67 23.65 -19.06
N ARG A 348 -11.14 22.47 -18.63
CA ARG A 348 -11.62 22.26 -17.25
C ARG A 348 -10.64 21.38 -16.47
N PRO A 349 -10.21 21.76 -15.25
CA PRO A 349 -9.40 20.89 -14.43
C PRO A 349 -10.16 19.60 -14.16
N ASP A 350 -9.58 18.47 -14.54
CA ASP A 350 -10.06 17.14 -14.17
C ASP A 350 -10.07 17.03 -12.63
N PRO A 351 -11.24 16.82 -11.99
CA PRO A 351 -11.35 16.74 -10.54
C PRO A 351 -10.46 15.67 -9.90
N VAL A 352 -10.19 14.56 -10.61
CA VAL A 352 -9.31 13.50 -10.11
C VAL A 352 -7.87 13.99 -10.12
N ARG A 353 -7.39 14.51 -11.25
CA ARG A 353 -6.05 15.10 -11.34
C ARG A 353 -5.86 16.27 -10.37
N LEU A 354 -6.85 17.14 -10.21
CA LEU A 354 -6.78 18.23 -9.24
C LEU A 354 -6.61 17.70 -7.81
N GLU A 355 -7.35 16.65 -7.45
CA GLU A 355 -7.23 15.99 -6.15
C GLU A 355 -5.86 15.30 -6.00
N VAL A 356 -5.37 14.62 -7.05
CA VAL A 356 -4.02 14.03 -7.08
C VAL A 356 -2.96 15.10 -6.87
N PHE A 357 -3.03 16.23 -7.57
CA PHE A 357 -2.09 17.34 -7.38
C PHE A 357 -2.18 17.95 -5.98
N ASN A 358 -3.39 18.22 -5.48
CA ASN A 358 -3.59 18.75 -4.13
C ASN A 358 -2.92 17.89 -3.07
N ASN A 359 -3.09 16.57 -3.16
CA ASN A 359 -2.47 15.66 -2.20
C ASN A 359 -1.02 15.32 -2.52
N LEU A 360 -0.56 15.38 -3.77
CA LEU A 360 0.86 15.35 -4.10
C LEU A 360 1.58 16.49 -3.40
N TYR A 361 1.09 17.72 -3.55
CA TYR A 361 1.66 18.89 -2.88
C TYR A 361 1.47 18.83 -1.36
N GLY A 362 0.32 18.34 -0.90
CA GLY A 362 0.06 18.07 0.52
C GLY A 362 1.05 17.07 1.11
N SER A 363 1.24 15.93 0.43
CA SER A 363 2.19 14.88 0.78
C SER A 363 3.61 15.42 0.79
N ILE A 364 4.01 16.25 -0.19
CA ILE A 364 5.31 16.92 -0.17
C ILE A 364 5.46 17.76 1.11
N ALA A 365 4.46 18.58 1.45
CA ALA A 365 4.51 19.41 2.66
C ALA A 365 4.55 18.55 3.94
N GLU A 366 3.79 17.46 3.99
CA GLU A 366 3.79 16.50 5.10
C GLU A 366 5.10 15.73 5.21
N GLN A 367 5.69 15.30 4.10
CA GLN A 367 7.01 14.65 4.07
C GLN A 367 8.10 15.62 4.48
N MET A 368 8.07 16.88 4.04
CA MET A 368 8.95 17.93 4.53
C MET A 368 8.81 18.08 6.05
N GLY A 369 7.57 18.11 6.56
CA GLY A 369 7.30 18.23 7.98
C GLY A 369 7.73 17.02 8.80
N ALA A 370 7.51 15.82 8.28
CA ALA A 370 8.00 14.58 8.85
C ALA A 370 9.54 14.59 8.89
N THR A 371 10.21 14.90 7.78
CA THR A 371 11.67 15.02 7.72
C THR A 371 12.20 16.02 8.73
N LEU A 372 11.61 17.22 8.80
CA LEU A 372 12.00 18.24 9.79
C LEU A 372 11.82 17.74 11.22
N ARG A 373 10.68 17.12 11.54
CA ARG A 373 10.41 16.55 12.86
C ARG A 373 11.38 15.44 13.22
N ASN A 374 11.72 14.58 12.25
CA ASN A 374 12.57 13.40 12.42
C ASN A 374 14.05 13.74 12.60
N THR A 375 14.45 14.90 12.08
CA THR A 375 15.84 15.37 12.11
C THR A 375 16.06 16.55 13.08
N ALA A 376 14.98 17.06 13.69
CA ALA A 376 15.09 18.15 14.65
C ALA A 376 15.93 17.75 15.86
N HIS A 377 16.47 18.75 16.55
CA HIS A 377 17.01 18.61 17.92
C HIS A 377 16.09 19.30 18.95
N SER A 378 15.25 20.25 18.50
CA SER A 378 14.36 21.03 19.35
C SER A 378 13.12 20.25 19.78
N VAL A 379 12.87 20.18 21.08
CA VAL A 379 11.65 19.60 21.66
C VAL A 379 10.39 20.33 21.20
N ASN A 380 10.47 21.65 20.96
CA ASN A 380 9.33 22.41 20.42
C ASN A 380 8.92 21.93 19.02
N ILE A 381 9.89 21.54 18.19
CA ILE A 381 9.61 20.99 16.85
C ILE A 381 9.15 19.54 16.97
N LYS A 382 9.81 18.71 17.80
CA LYS A 382 9.54 17.27 17.91
C LYS A 382 8.19 16.93 18.53
N GLU A 383 7.89 17.55 19.67
CA GLU A 383 6.77 17.21 20.54
C GLU A 383 5.64 18.22 20.47
N ARG A 384 5.97 19.52 20.45
CA ARG A 384 4.96 20.59 20.39
C ARG A 384 4.52 20.93 18.97
N LEU A 385 5.19 20.37 17.96
CA LEU A 385 4.94 20.59 16.54
C LEU A 385 4.92 22.08 16.16
N ASP A 386 5.77 22.87 16.83
CA ASP A 386 5.90 24.31 16.61
C ASP A 386 6.77 24.60 15.37
N PHE A 387 6.28 24.16 14.23
CA PHE A 387 6.85 24.38 12.91
C PHE A 387 5.76 24.28 11.84
N SER A 388 6.03 24.71 10.62
CA SER A 388 5.15 24.46 9.48
C SER A 388 5.97 24.34 8.21
N CYS A 389 5.58 23.40 7.36
CA CYS A 389 6.16 23.20 6.04
C CYS A 389 5.10 23.49 5.00
N ALA A 390 5.48 24.21 3.95
CA ALA A 390 4.56 24.69 2.94
C ALA A 390 5.23 24.79 1.57
N VAL A 391 4.43 24.55 0.54
CA VAL A 391 4.80 24.70 -0.88
C VAL A 391 4.12 25.96 -1.41
N PHE A 392 4.85 26.76 -2.18
CA PHE A 392 4.39 28.04 -2.72
C PHE A 392 4.55 28.09 -4.23
N ASP A 393 3.70 28.88 -4.91
CA ASP A 393 3.84 29.17 -6.32
C ASP A 393 4.93 30.24 -6.60
N GLY A 394 5.13 30.57 -7.88
CA GLY A 394 6.12 31.57 -8.31
C GLY A 394 5.84 33.00 -7.85
N GLU A 395 4.61 33.28 -7.38
CA GLU A 395 4.19 34.57 -6.82
C GLU A 395 4.15 34.55 -5.28
N GLY A 396 4.57 33.45 -4.65
CA GLY A 396 4.59 33.29 -3.20
C GLY A 396 3.20 33.09 -2.59
N GLN A 397 2.23 32.58 -3.36
CA GLN A 397 0.95 32.12 -2.83
C GLN A 397 1.07 30.68 -2.33
N LEU A 398 0.36 30.37 -1.23
CA LEU A 398 0.38 29.06 -0.62
C LEU A 398 -0.36 28.05 -1.50
N ILE A 399 0.32 26.97 -1.90
CA ILE A 399 -0.26 25.84 -2.65
C ILE A 399 -0.72 24.74 -1.67
N ALA A 400 0.17 24.33 -0.76
CA ALA A 400 -0.10 23.26 0.21
C ALA A 400 0.71 23.47 1.48
N ASN A 401 0.22 22.93 2.61
CA ASN A 401 0.92 22.97 3.89
C ASN A 401 0.66 21.73 4.75
N ALA A 402 1.60 21.40 5.61
CA ALA A 402 1.39 20.42 6.67
C ALA A 402 0.67 21.07 7.87
N PRO A 403 -0.36 20.43 8.45
CA PRO A 403 -1.16 21.01 9.53
C PRO A 403 -0.49 20.75 10.90
N HIS A 404 0.48 21.59 11.26
CA HIS A 404 1.20 21.47 12.53
C HIS A 404 0.91 22.62 13.50
N MET A 405 0.94 23.88 13.03
CA MET A 405 0.63 25.04 13.86
C MET A 405 -0.19 26.10 13.09
N PRO A 406 -1.48 26.32 13.42
CA PRO A 406 -2.36 27.22 12.66
C PRO A 406 -1.89 28.67 12.55
N VAL A 407 -1.09 29.15 13.51
CA VAL A 407 -0.59 30.53 13.53
C VAL A 407 0.34 30.86 12.35
N HIS A 408 1.06 29.87 11.81
CA HIS A 408 2.02 30.07 10.72
C HIS A 408 1.37 30.24 9.34
N LEU A 409 0.12 29.80 9.17
CA LEU A 409 -0.56 29.78 7.86
C LEU A 409 -0.66 31.17 7.23
N GLY A 410 -0.95 32.20 8.03
CA GLY A 410 -1.08 33.57 7.55
C GLY A 410 0.26 34.26 7.28
N SER A 411 1.32 33.84 7.96
CA SER A 411 2.59 34.57 8.03
C SER A 411 3.62 34.06 7.01
N MET A 412 3.66 32.74 6.73
CA MET A 412 4.63 32.15 5.80
C MET A 412 4.57 32.74 4.38
N GLY A 413 3.36 32.96 3.84
CA GLY A 413 3.21 33.56 2.51
C GLY A 413 3.73 35.00 2.43
N ALA A 414 3.59 35.78 3.51
CA ALA A 414 4.15 37.12 3.57
C ALA A 414 5.69 37.08 3.62
N SER A 415 6.28 36.12 4.33
CA SER A 415 7.72 35.89 4.37
C SER A 415 8.28 35.54 2.99
N VAL A 416 7.63 34.65 2.24
CA VAL A 416 8.05 34.28 0.88
C VAL A 416 7.97 35.48 -0.06
N ARG A 417 6.86 36.23 -0.07
CA ARG A 417 6.72 37.43 -0.89
C ARG A 417 7.75 38.51 -0.55
N ALA A 418 8.08 38.70 0.72
CA ALA A 418 9.12 39.65 1.12
C ALA A 418 10.52 39.26 0.59
N VAL A 419 10.82 37.96 0.46
CA VAL A 419 12.04 37.48 -0.20
C VAL A 419 11.97 37.73 -1.70
N LEU A 420 10.86 37.39 -2.34
CA LEU A 420 10.64 37.63 -3.77
C LEU A 420 10.83 39.12 -4.10
N ASP A 421 10.17 40.04 -3.41
CA ASP A 421 10.24 41.48 -3.67
C ASP A 421 11.68 42.03 -3.60
N ARG A 422 12.49 41.50 -2.68
CA ARG A 422 13.87 41.95 -2.49
C ARG A 422 14.87 41.28 -3.41
N ARG A 423 14.56 40.08 -3.92
CA ARG A 423 15.55 39.20 -4.57
C ARG A 423 15.13 38.66 -5.93
N ARG A 424 13.93 38.96 -6.46
CA ARG A 424 13.35 38.39 -7.70
C ARG A 424 14.35 38.34 -8.87
N GLY A 425 15.13 39.39 -9.08
CA GLY A 425 16.14 39.47 -10.16
C GLY A 425 17.45 38.72 -9.91
N THR A 426 17.64 38.14 -8.72
CA THR A 426 18.89 37.49 -8.28
C THR A 426 18.70 36.05 -7.79
N LEU A 427 17.46 35.55 -7.75
CA LEU A 427 17.16 34.17 -7.32
C LEU A 427 17.79 33.17 -8.29
N ARG A 428 18.43 32.14 -7.73
CA ARG A 428 18.99 31.00 -8.47
C ARG A 428 18.61 29.70 -7.77
N ALA A 429 18.44 28.63 -8.55
CA ALA A 429 18.21 27.30 -8.02
C ALA A 429 19.33 26.89 -7.05
N GLY A 430 18.97 26.20 -5.95
CA GLY A 430 19.89 25.76 -4.90
C GLY A 430 20.18 26.79 -3.80
N GLN A 431 19.60 28.00 -3.86
CA GLN A 431 19.76 29.00 -2.80
C GLN A 431 18.74 28.81 -1.66
N ALA A 432 19.18 28.99 -0.43
CA ALA A 432 18.32 29.06 0.76
C ALA A 432 18.30 30.47 1.35
N PHE A 433 17.14 30.91 1.83
CA PHE A 433 16.94 32.22 2.46
C PHE A 433 16.40 32.05 3.88
N VAL A 434 16.92 32.85 4.81
CA VAL A 434 16.46 32.88 6.20
C VAL A 434 15.93 34.28 6.50
N VAL A 435 14.73 34.34 7.04
CA VAL A 435 14.07 35.59 7.47
C VAL A 435 13.73 35.46 8.94
N ASN A 436 14.17 36.43 9.73
CA ASN A 436 13.84 36.54 11.16
C ASN A 436 13.27 37.92 11.52
N ALA A 437 12.83 38.68 10.51
CA ALA A 437 12.26 40.01 10.71
C ALA A 437 10.74 39.87 10.97
N PRO A 438 10.24 40.20 12.17
CA PRO A 438 8.85 39.91 12.56
C PRO A 438 7.82 40.68 11.73
N TYR A 439 8.22 41.81 11.14
CA TYR A 439 7.34 42.65 10.33
C TYR A 439 7.02 42.07 8.95
N ASN A 440 7.74 41.03 8.51
CA ASN A 440 7.66 40.48 7.17
C ASN A 440 6.98 39.11 7.11
N GLY A 441 6.09 38.80 8.07
CA GLY A 441 5.37 37.54 8.10
C GLY A 441 5.90 36.55 9.12
N GLY A 442 6.17 37.02 10.35
CA GLY A 442 6.41 36.15 11.50
C GLY A 442 5.23 35.25 11.78
#